data_AF-A0A3B9NE59-F1
#
_entry.id   AF-A0A3B9NE59-F1
#
_cell.length_a   1.000
_cell.length_b   1.000
_cell.length_c   1.000
_cell.angle_alpha   90.00
_cell.angle_beta   90.00
_cell.angle_gamma   90.00
#
_symmetry.space_group_name_H-M   'P 1'
#
loop_
_entity.id
_entity.type
_entity.pdbx_description
1 polymer ?
#
loop_
_entity_poly.entity_id
_entity_poly.type
_entity_poly.pdbx_seq_one_letter_code
_entity_poly.pdbx_strand_id
1 'polypeptide(L)'
;MKRQRITEGAILEINIENEYFIYAQILLKGLGYAFFDYKSKDKIKDLNYLLECKVLFIIAVYDDVVTKGVWKKIGKLPIRHDLLIQPMKFIQDPYNFNKCDLYDPNTGEVTPAAKGECANLERAAVWEANHVEDRIKDHYLGRPNVWVERLKLK
;
A
#
# COMPACT_ATOMS: atom_id res chain seq x y z
N MET A 1 -1.11 -19.09 -12.74
CA MET A 1 -0.99 -18.83 -11.28
C MET A 1 -2.25 -19.33 -10.59
N LYS A 2 -2.16 -19.76 -9.33
CA LYS A 2 -3.31 -20.32 -8.59
C LYS A 2 -4.22 -19.17 -8.12
N ARG A 3 -5.52 -19.28 -8.38
CA ARG A 3 -6.51 -18.30 -7.89
C ARG A 3 -6.54 -18.28 -6.36
N GLN A 4 -6.75 -17.09 -5.80
CA GLN A 4 -6.78 -16.87 -4.35
C GLN A 4 -7.97 -15.99 -3.97
N ARG A 5 -8.37 -16.02 -2.69
CA ARG A 5 -9.35 -15.08 -2.13
C ARG A 5 -8.64 -13.98 -1.35
N ILE A 6 -9.17 -12.77 -1.33
CA ILE A 6 -8.73 -11.73 -0.39
C ILE A 6 -9.08 -12.20 1.02
N THR A 7 -8.14 -12.05 1.96
CA THR A 7 -8.30 -12.55 3.33
C THR A 7 -7.61 -11.57 4.27
N GLU A 8 -8.37 -10.91 5.12
CA GLU A 8 -7.86 -9.95 6.09
C GLU A 8 -6.77 -10.58 6.98
N GLY A 9 -5.71 -9.82 7.26
CA GLY A 9 -4.51 -10.24 7.99
C GLY A 9 -3.57 -11.14 7.21
N ALA A 10 -3.94 -11.58 5.99
CA ALA A 10 -3.05 -12.43 5.20
C ALA A 10 -1.79 -11.67 4.79
N ILE A 11 -0.68 -12.41 4.73
CA ILE A 11 0.61 -11.92 4.27
C ILE A 11 0.81 -12.31 2.82
N LEU A 12 1.13 -11.31 2.00
CA LEU A 12 1.46 -11.40 0.60
C LEU A 12 2.99 -11.36 0.43
N GLU A 13 3.55 -12.36 -0.22
CA GLU A 13 4.91 -12.40 -0.74
C GLU A 13 4.95 -11.73 -2.11
N ILE A 14 5.82 -10.74 -2.24
CA ILE A 14 6.05 -9.97 -3.45
C ILE A 14 7.49 -10.20 -3.87
N ASN A 15 7.69 -10.71 -5.07
CA ASN A 15 9.01 -10.91 -5.66
C ASN A 15 9.29 -9.73 -6.59
N ILE A 16 10.32 -8.95 -6.29
CA ILE A 16 10.73 -7.82 -7.11
C ILE A 16 11.80 -8.30 -8.09
N GLU A 17 11.42 -8.39 -9.36
CA GLU A 17 12.30 -8.68 -10.51
C GLU A 17 13.18 -9.94 -10.36
N ASN A 18 12.77 -10.91 -9.55
CA ASN A 18 13.53 -12.10 -9.14
C ASN A 18 14.83 -11.80 -8.38
N GLU A 19 14.99 -10.59 -7.86
CA GLU A 19 16.18 -10.18 -7.11
C GLU A 19 16.00 -10.29 -5.60
N TYR A 20 14.83 -9.92 -5.10
CA TYR A 20 14.52 -9.95 -3.67
C TYR A 20 13.02 -10.03 -3.40
N PHE A 21 12.69 -10.35 -2.15
CA PHE A 21 11.35 -10.45 -1.62
C PHE A 21 11.06 -9.32 -0.64
N ILE A 22 9.80 -8.88 -0.67
CA ILE A 22 9.17 -7.99 0.30
C ILE A 22 7.79 -8.56 0.64
N TYR A 23 7.20 -8.05 1.71
CA TYR A 23 5.94 -8.54 2.24
C TYR A 23 4.95 -7.41 2.47
N ALA A 24 3.68 -7.72 2.25
CA ALA A 24 2.58 -6.84 2.58
C ALA A 24 1.51 -7.58 3.39
N GLN A 25 0.78 -6.87 4.24
CA GLN A 25 -0.35 -7.40 4.99
C GLN A 25 -1.66 -6.79 4.48
N ILE A 26 -2.64 -7.64 4.22
CA ILE A 26 -4.01 -7.21 3.89
C ILE A 26 -4.67 -6.67 5.17
N LEU A 27 -5.07 -5.40 5.17
CA LEU A 27 -5.67 -4.75 6.33
C LEU A 27 -7.16 -5.10 6.48
N LEU A 28 -7.74 -4.80 7.65
CA LEU A 28 -9.15 -5.03 7.94
C LEU A 28 -10.04 -4.12 7.11
N LYS A 29 -11.30 -4.51 6.89
CA LYS A 29 -12.37 -3.68 6.31
C LYS A 29 -12.03 -3.05 4.95
N GLY A 30 -11.08 -3.62 4.21
CA GLY A 30 -10.66 -3.07 2.92
C GLY A 30 -9.82 -1.78 3.04
N LEU A 31 -9.24 -1.49 4.21
CA LEU A 31 -8.40 -0.29 4.46
C LEU A 31 -7.12 -0.22 3.60
N GLY A 32 -6.81 -1.29 2.88
CA GLY A 32 -5.70 -1.39 1.94
C GLY A 32 -4.70 -2.45 2.36
N TYR A 33 -3.45 -2.21 1.99
CA TYR A 33 -2.33 -3.14 2.13
C TYR A 33 -1.16 -2.37 2.74
N ALA A 34 -0.66 -2.85 3.87
CA ALA A 34 0.54 -2.30 4.51
C ALA A 34 1.77 -3.03 3.98
N PHE A 35 2.69 -2.29 3.36
CA PHE A 35 3.93 -2.84 2.80
C PHE A 35 5.05 -2.66 3.82
N PHE A 36 5.72 -3.74 4.20
CA PHE A 36 6.77 -3.71 5.21
C PHE A 36 8.12 -3.36 4.61
N ASP A 37 8.90 -2.56 5.32
CA ASP A 37 10.31 -2.26 5.02
C ASP A 37 11.17 -3.47 5.36
N TYR A 38 11.04 -4.50 4.53
CA TYR A 38 11.75 -5.77 4.64
C TYR A 38 12.22 -6.18 3.25
N LYS A 39 13.54 -6.19 3.06
CA LYS A 39 14.20 -6.64 1.83
C LYS A 39 15.06 -7.85 2.13
N SER A 40 14.78 -8.97 1.47
CA SER A 40 15.57 -10.19 1.60
C SER A 40 15.75 -10.88 0.26
N LYS A 41 16.95 -11.43 0.00
CA LYS A 41 17.18 -12.28 -1.18
C LYS A 41 16.46 -13.62 -1.08
N ASP A 42 16.33 -14.12 0.15
CA ASP A 42 15.65 -15.36 0.45
C ASP A 42 14.24 -15.12 0.98
N LYS A 43 13.37 -16.12 0.79
CA LYS A 43 12.03 -16.09 1.37
C LYS A 43 12.09 -16.10 2.89
N ILE A 44 11.24 -15.29 3.51
CA ILE A 44 11.07 -15.25 4.95
C ILE A 44 10.65 -16.64 5.48
N LYS A 45 11.31 -17.08 6.54
CA LYS A 45 11.02 -18.37 7.19
C LYS A 45 10.04 -18.22 8.35
N ASP A 46 10.15 -17.12 9.09
CA ASP A 46 9.29 -16.78 10.22
C ASP A 46 8.59 -15.45 9.96
N LEU A 47 7.26 -15.48 9.84
CA LEU A 47 6.47 -14.29 9.57
C LEU A 47 6.47 -13.28 10.73
N ASN A 48 6.80 -13.72 11.96
CA ASN A 48 6.76 -12.86 13.13
C ASN A 48 7.72 -11.66 13.05
N TYR A 49 8.80 -11.74 12.25
CA TYR A 49 9.66 -10.59 11.98
C TYR A 49 8.90 -9.39 11.40
N LEU A 50 7.81 -9.63 10.66
CA LEU A 50 7.02 -8.56 10.05
C LEU A 50 6.23 -7.75 11.10
N LEU A 51 5.99 -8.28 12.30
CA LEU A 51 5.30 -7.56 13.37
C LEU A 51 6.10 -6.34 13.84
N GLU A 52 7.42 -6.41 13.78
CA GLU A 52 8.34 -5.34 14.22
C GLU A 52 8.86 -4.49 13.04
N CYS A 53 8.60 -4.90 11.80
CA CYS A 53 9.08 -4.18 10.62
C CYS A 53 8.43 -2.80 10.48
N LYS A 54 9.17 -1.81 10.02
CA LYS A 54 8.58 -0.51 9.66
C LYS A 54 7.64 -0.70 8.47
N VAL A 55 6.67 0.19 8.34
CA VAL A 55 5.75 0.22 7.19
C VAL A 55 6.26 1.26 6.20
N LEU A 56 6.52 0.85 4.95
CA LEU A 56 6.94 1.75 3.88
C LEU A 56 5.81 2.69 3.47
N PHE A 57 4.61 2.13 3.27
CA PHE A 57 3.41 2.85 2.88
C PHE A 57 2.18 1.94 2.98
N ILE A 58 1.00 2.58 2.93
CA ILE A 58 -0.29 1.89 2.98
C ILE A 58 -1.17 2.40 1.83
N ILE A 59 -1.49 1.53 0.89
CA ILE A 59 -2.24 1.87 -0.32
C ILE A 59 -3.29 0.81 -0.64
N ALA A 60 -4.25 1.17 -1.50
CA ALA A 60 -5.16 0.21 -2.10
C ALA A 60 -4.56 -0.31 -3.42
N VAL A 61 -4.77 -1.58 -3.73
CA VAL A 61 -4.40 -2.19 -5.02
C VAL A 61 -5.62 -2.88 -5.62
N TYR A 62 -5.60 -3.11 -6.93
CA TYR A 62 -6.66 -3.86 -7.59
C TYR A 62 -6.77 -5.28 -7.02
N ASP A 63 -8.01 -5.77 -6.88
CA ASP A 63 -8.29 -7.12 -6.34
C ASP A 63 -7.63 -8.23 -7.14
N ASP A 64 -7.36 -8.01 -8.43
CA ASP A 64 -6.78 -9.00 -9.31
C ASP A 64 -5.32 -9.32 -8.98
N VAL A 65 -4.60 -8.37 -8.37
CA VAL A 65 -3.27 -8.57 -7.81
C VAL A 65 -3.26 -9.75 -6.82
N VAL A 66 -4.28 -9.83 -5.97
CA VAL A 66 -4.45 -10.93 -5.02
C VAL A 66 -5.16 -12.12 -5.66
N THR A 67 -6.27 -11.90 -6.34
CA THR A 67 -7.17 -12.99 -6.77
C THR A 67 -6.62 -13.80 -7.94
N LYS A 68 -5.82 -13.20 -8.83
CA LYS A 68 -5.03 -13.92 -9.86
C LYS A 68 -3.72 -14.47 -9.29
N GLY A 69 -3.37 -14.06 -8.07
CA GLY A 69 -2.22 -14.52 -7.32
C GLY A 69 -0.90 -13.92 -7.76
N VAL A 70 -0.92 -12.72 -8.36
CA VAL A 70 0.27 -11.93 -8.74
C VAL A 70 1.19 -11.85 -7.54
N TRP A 71 0.64 -11.48 -6.39
CA TRP A 71 1.30 -11.64 -5.10
C TRP A 71 0.78 -12.88 -4.38
N LYS A 72 1.69 -13.67 -3.82
CA LYS A 72 1.37 -14.98 -3.27
C LYS A 72 1.01 -14.86 -1.79
N LYS A 73 -0.16 -15.35 -1.36
CA LYS A 73 -0.42 -15.48 0.08
C LYS A 73 0.44 -16.60 0.67
N ILE A 74 1.17 -16.29 1.73
CA ILE A 74 2.09 -17.23 2.39
C ILE A 74 1.77 -17.49 3.86
N GLY A 75 0.81 -16.76 4.44
CA GLY A 75 0.36 -16.96 5.80
C GLY A 75 -0.60 -15.86 6.25
N LYS A 76 -0.79 -15.75 7.57
CA LYS A 76 -1.61 -14.74 8.22
C LYS A 76 -0.98 -14.34 9.53
N LEU A 77 -1.04 -13.06 9.86
CA LEU A 77 -0.64 -12.50 11.14
C LEU A 77 -1.79 -11.68 11.73
N PRO A 78 -1.79 -11.45 13.06
CA PRO A 78 -2.61 -10.40 13.64
C PRO A 78 -2.25 -9.04 13.02
N ILE A 79 -3.23 -8.16 12.91
CA ILE A 79 -3.00 -6.78 12.48
C ILE A 79 -2.42 -6.02 13.67
N ARG A 80 -1.29 -5.34 13.45
CA ARG A 80 -0.66 -4.51 14.48
C ARG A 80 -1.59 -3.38 14.90
N HIS A 81 -1.48 -2.94 16.16
CA HIS A 81 -2.36 -1.91 16.71
C HIS A 81 -2.27 -0.58 15.94
N ASP A 82 -1.08 -0.20 15.48
CA ASP A 82 -0.84 1.02 14.69
C ASP A 82 -1.40 0.94 13.25
N LEU A 83 -1.83 -0.25 12.81
CA LEU A 83 -2.46 -0.46 11.51
C LEU A 83 -4.00 -0.61 11.60
N LEU A 84 -4.56 -0.50 12.80
CA LEU A 84 -6.02 -0.58 12.97
C LEU A 84 -6.73 0.68 12.50
N ILE A 85 -6.08 1.84 12.62
CA ILE A 85 -6.59 3.14 12.18
C ILE A 85 -5.63 3.70 11.14
N GLN A 86 -6.16 4.04 9.98
CA GLN A 86 -5.40 4.55 8.86
C GLN A 86 -5.36 6.08 8.86
N PRO A 87 -4.24 6.69 8.42
CA PRO A 87 -4.17 8.13 8.27
C PRO A 87 -5.14 8.62 7.19
N MET A 88 -5.54 9.89 7.31
CA MET A 88 -6.31 10.58 6.28
C MET A 88 -5.58 10.53 4.93
N LYS A 89 -6.37 10.51 3.87
CA LYS A 89 -5.89 10.64 2.50
C LYS A 89 -6.48 11.89 1.88
N PHE A 90 -5.98 12.28 0.71
CA PHE A 90 -6.58 13.38 -0.04
C PHE A 90 -7.12 12.91 -1.39
N ILE A 91 -8.14 13.61 -1.87
CA ILE A 91 -8.65 13.57 -3.24
C ILE A 91 -8.40 14.95 -3.84
N GLN A 92 -7.99 15.01 -5.10
CA GLN A 92 -7.81 16.27 -5.83
C GLN A 92 -8.53 16.17 -7.17
N ASP A 93 -9.29 17.22 -7.49
CA ASP A 93 -10.00 17.31 -8.76
C ASP A 93 -8.98 17.32 -9.93
N PRO A 94 -9.13 16.45 -10.93
CA PRO A 94 -8.16 16.32 -12.03
C PRO A 94 -8.18 17.50 -13.01
N TYR A 95 -9.23 18.33 -13.00
CA TYR A 95 -9.40 19.50 -13.86
C TYR A 95 -9.22 20.82 -13.11
N ASN A 96 -9.46 20.85 -11.80
CA ASN A 96 -9.25 22.01 -10.95
C ASN A 96 -8.38 21.68 -9.72
N PHE A 97 -7.07 21.84 -9.86
CA PHE A 97 -6.11 21.50 -8.80
C PHE A 97 -6.25 22.31 -7.50
N ASN A 98 -7.07 23.35 -7.46
CA ASN A 98 -7.37 24.07 -6.22
C ASN A 98 -8.49 23.41 -5.40
N LYS A 99 -9.22 22.45 -5.96
CA LYS A 99 -10.25 21.69 -5.26
C LYS A 99 -9.65 20.40 -4.72
N CYS A 100 -9.66 20.30 -3.39
CA CYS A 100 -9.21 19.13 -2.67
C CYS A 100 -10.26 18.72 -1.63
N ASP A 101 -10.28 17.43 -1.33
CA ASP A 101 -11.08 16.86 -0.26
C ASP A 101 -10.18 15.98 0.62
N LEU A 102 -10.48 15.93 1.91
CA LEU A 102 -9.97 14.92 2.83
C LEU A 102 -10.84 13.67 2.73
N TYR A 103 -10.19 12.52 2.69
CA TYR A 103 -10.84 11.21 2.70
C TYR A 103 -10.41 10.46 3.96
N ASP A 104 -11.39 10.08 4.77
CA ASP A 104 -11.17 9.18 5.91
C ASP A 104 -11.36 7.72 5.45
N PRO A 105 -10.28 6.95 5.29
CA PRO A 105 -10.39 5.53 4.93
C PRO A 105 -11.11 4.68 5.99
N ASN A 106 -11.16 5.12 7.25
CA ASN A 106 -11.74 4.35 8.36
C ASN A 106 -13.27 4.40 8.36
N THR A 107 -13.85 5.50 7.90
CA THR A 107 -15.30 5.74 7.88
C THR A 107 -15.88 5.81 6.47
N GLY A 108 -15.05 6.12 5.47
CA GLY A 108 -15.48 6.39 4.10
C GLY A 108 -15.91 7.84 3.88
N GLU A 109 -15.82 8.71 4.89
CA GLU A 109 -16.23 10.11 4.81
C GLU A 109 -15.30 10.92 3.89
N VAL A 110 -15.89 11.85 3.12
CA VAL A 110 -15.17 12.79 2.27
C VAL A 110 -15.63 14.20 2.63
N THR A 111 -14.69 15.08 2.96
CA THR A 111 -14.98 16.47 3.34
C THR A 111 -14.13 17.46 2.53
N PRO A 112 -14.69 18.61 2.11
CA PRO A 112 -13.90 19.64 1.44
C PRO A 112 -12.74 20.12 2.29
N ALA A 113 -11.59 20.36 1.67
CA ALA A 113 -10.38 20.77 2.36
C ALA A 113 -9.58 21.82 1.58
N ALA A 114 -8.87 22.67 2.32
CA ALA A 114 -7.89 23.55 1.72
C ALA A 114 -6.68 22.73 1.26
N LYS A 115 -6.07 23.14 0.13
CA LYS A 115 -4.90 22.46 -0.43
C LYS A 115 -3.76 22.26 0.59
N GLY A 116 -3.54 23.22 1.50
CA GLY A 116 -2.54 23.10 2.56
C GLY A 116 -2.79 21.98 3.56
N GLU A 117 -4.05 21.62 3.81
CA GLU A 117 -4.44 20.53 4.71
C GLU A 117 -4.18 19.15 4.10
N CYS A 118 -4.14 19.07 2.77
CA CYS A 118 -3.81 17.85 2.03
C CYS A 118 -2.29 17.63 1.90
N ALA A 119 -1.47 18.57 2.36
CA ALA A 119 -0.01 18.45 2.28
C ALA A 119 0.48 17.24 3.09
N ASN A 120 1.40 16.45 2.51
CA ASN A 120 1.97 15.23 3.10
C ASN A 120 0.99 14.06 3.29
N LEU A 121 -0.25 14.15 2.82
CA LEU A 121 -1.16 13.00 2.79
C LEU A 121 -0.92 12.15 1.54
N GLU A 122 -1.18 10.85 1.64
CA GLU A 122 -1.19 9.95 0.48
C GLU A 122 -2.47 10.21 -0.33
N ARG A 123 -2.38 10.22 -1.66
CA ARG A 123 -3.57 10.36 -2.51
C ARG A 123 -4.44 9.11 -2.40
N ALA A 124 -5.75 9.29 -2.28
CA ALA A 124 -6.70 8.20 -2.41
C ALA A 124 -6.69 7.68 -3.87
N ALA A 125 -6.05 6.54 -4.08
CA ALA A 125 -5.94 5.89 -5.39
C ALA A 125 -5.82 4.37 -5.24
N VAL A 126 -6.28 3.65 -6.26
CA VAL A 126 -6.06 2.21 -6.42
C VAL A 126 -4.89 2.01 -7.37
N TRP A 127 -3.94 1.17 -6.97
CA TRP A 127 -2.68 0.96 -7.69
C TRP A 127 -2.64 -0.38 -8.42
N GLU A 128 -1.96 -0.38 -9.57
CA GLU A 128 -1.55 -1.59 -10.30
C GLU A 128 -0.32 -2.23 -9.66
N ALA A 129 -0.18 -3.55 -9.77
CA ALA A 129 0.95 -4.27 -9.16
C ALA A 129 2.31 -3.73 -9.60
N ASN A 130 2.51 -3.51 -10.90
CA ASN A 130 3.78 -3.00 -11.45
C ASN A 130 4.11 -1.60 -10.92
N HIS A 131 3.11 -0.72 -10.71
CA HIS A 131 3.35 0.61 -10.13
C HIS A 131 3.84 0.53 -8.68
N VAL A 132 3.31 -0.43 -7.91
CA VAL A 132 3.74 -0.68 -6.53
C VAL A 132 5.14 -1.29 -6.49
N GLU A 133 5.42 -2.26 -7.35
CA GLU A 133 6.74 -2.89 -7.46
C GLU A 133 7.82 -1.88 -7.85
N ASP A 134 7.53 -0.98 -8.81
CA ASP A 134 8.38 0.15 -9.16
C ASP A 134 8.63 1.07 -7.95
N ARG A 135 7.57 1.43 -7.19
CA ARG A 135 7.69 2.27 -5.99
C ARG A 135 8.61 1.65 -4.95
N ILE A 136 8.50 0.34 -4.74
CA ILE A 136 9.35 -0.42 -3.81
C ILE A 136 10.80 -0.45 -4.32
N LYS A 137 11.00 -0.71 -5.61
CA LYS A 137 12.33 -0.73 -6.22
C LYS A 137 13.03 0.62 -6.09
N ASP A 138 12.34 1.68 -6.46
CA ASP A 138 12.86 3.04 -6.42
C ASP A 138 13.19 3.49 -4.99
N HIS A 139 12.38 3.08 -4.00
CA HIS A 139 12.66 3.30 -2.59
C HIS A 139 14.02 2.71 -2.18
N TYR A 140 14.27 1.43 -2.47
CA TYR A 140 15.54 0.78 -2.11
C TYR A 140 16.73 1.22 -2.97
N LEU A 141 16.48 1.82 -4.14
CA LEU A 141 17.51 2.47 -4.96
C LEU A 141 17.74 3.94 -4.57
N GLY A 142 16.96 4.49 -3.64
CA GLY A 142 17.08 5.89 -3.20
C GLY A 142 16.75 6.91 -4.28
N ARG A 143 15.86 6.58 -5.23
CA ARG A 143 15.48 7.47 -6.33
C ARG A 143 13.99 7.82 -6.33
N PRO A 144 13.58 8.95 -6.95
CA PRO A 144 12.17 9.30 -7.07
C PRO A 144 11.41 8.26 -7.89
N ASN A 145 10.15 7.99 -7.51
CA ASN A 145 9.26 7.10 -8.25
C ASN A 145 8.26 7.89 -9.09
N VAL A 146 8.19 7.59 -10.39
CA VAL A 146 7.34 8.33 -11.34
C VAL A 146 5.84 8.29 -10.98
N TRP A 147 5.36 7.19 -10.41
CA TRP A 147 3.94 7.03 -10.05
C TRP A 147 3.62 7.89 -8.83
N VAL A 148 4.48 7.86 -7.82
CA VAL A 148 4.37 8.74 -6.64
C VAL A 148 4.39 10.21 -7.05
N GLU A 149 5.32 10.61 -7.93
CA GLU A 149 5.38 12.00 -8.42
C GLU A 149 4.11 12.44 -9.15
N ARG A 150 3.50 11.56 -9.96
CA ARG A 150 2.20 11.82 -10.63
C ARG A 150 1.03 11.90 -9.67
N LEU A 151 1.17 11.30 -8.48
CA LEU A 151 0.15 11.22 -7.44
C LEU A 151 0.26 12.36 -6.43
N LYS A 152 1.36 13.12 -6.42
CA LYS A 152 1.51 14.28 -5.54
C LYS A 152 0.42 15.33 -5.75
N LEU A 153 0.11 16.00 -4.66
CA LEU A 153 -0.73 17.18 -4.66
C LEU A 153 -0.14 18.24 -5.60
N LYS A 154 -0.93 18.65 -6.60
CA LYS A 154 -0.55 19.67 -7.58
C LYS A 154 -0.91 21.05 -7.12
#